data_AF-X1HVC0-F1
#
_entry.id   AF-X1HVC0-F1
#
_cell.length_a   1.000
_cell.length_b   1.000
_cell.length_c   1.000
_cell.angle_alpha   90.00
_cell.angle_beta   90.00
_cell.angle_gamma   90.00
#
_symmetry.space_group_name_H-M   'P 1'
#
loop_
_entity.id
_entity.type
_entity.pdbx_description
1 polymer ?
#
loop_
_entity_poly.entity_id
_entity_poly.type
_entity_poly.pdbx_seq_one_letter_code
_entity_poly.pdbx_strand_id
1 'polypeptide(L)'
;MRGPIVELEYWNFDALFQAQDHPAREWSDVYRVANPKQGKLPKGKHVKLVQKAHENGYDTGSKGWRYKWSPEKSARLVLRAHGTSVSARTLVNLPVPSKYFSISRCFRPDTVDATHLSEFNQAEGIVADPSITFRDLLGILETFALDVAETDKFLFKPDYYPFTEPSVELSVRDPKLGNIEFGGAGIFRPEVVRPFDIEVPVIAWGLGIDRLFMVKYGITDIRELFSHKMEWLRSAKMS
;
A
#
# COMPACT_ATOMS: atom_id res chain seq x y z
N MET A 1 -8.18 10.12 -2.80
CA MET A 1 -8.77 9.25 -1.75
C MET A 1 -8.39 9.81 -0.40
N ARG A 2 -9.13 9.49 0.68
CA ARG A 2 -8.78 9.91 2.05
C ARG A 2 -9.14 8.81 3.04
N GLY A 3 -8.34 8.66 4.09
CA GLY A 3 -8.56 7.69 5.16
C GLY A 3 -7.88 8.12 6.46
N PRO A 4 -8.34 7.59 7.61
CA PRO A 4 -7.78 7.93 8.92
C PRO A 4 -6.35 7.41 9.08
N ILE A 5 -5.64 7.94 10.09
CA ILE A 5 -4.33 7.41 10.54
C ILE A 5 -4.52 6.12 11.33
N VAL A 6 -5.51 6.11 12.23
CA VAL A 6 -5.91 4.92 12.97
C VAL A 6 -6.88 4.13 12.11
N GLU A 7 -6.48 2.90 11.78
CA GLU A 7 -7.24 1.99 10.94
C GLU A 7 -7.74 0.78 11.72
N LEU A 8 -8.81 0.17 11.20
CA LEU A 8 -9.18 -1.19 11.59
C LEU A 8 -8.25 -2.17 10.89
N GLU A 9 -7.87 -3.28 11.55
CA GLU A 9 -7.23 -4.42 10.88
C GLU A 9 -8.06 -4.89 9.67
N TYR A 10 -9.39 -4.70 9.74
CA TYR A 10 -10.28 -4.90 8.60
C TYR A 10 -9.83 -4.14 7.34
N TRP A 11 -9.64 -2.82 7.41
CA TRP A 11 -9.27 -2.02 6.24
C TRP A 11 -7.79 -2.11 5.90
N ASN A 12 -6.94 -2.24 6.92
CA ASN A 12 -5.51 -2.33 6.72
C ASN A 12 -5.08 -3.67 6.12
N PHE A 13 -5.80 -4.76 6.42
CA PHE A 13 -5.37 -6.10 6.02
C PHE A 13 -6.49 -6.97 5.42
N ASP A 14 -7.62 -7.15 6.12
CA ASP A 14 -8.63 -8.15 5.70
C ASP A 14 -9.29 -7.79 4.36
N ALA A 15 -9.64 -6.52 4.16
CA ALA A 15 -10.21 -6.00 2.92
C ALA A 15 -9.25 -6.13 1.73
N LEU A 16 -7.95 -6.29 2.00
CA LEU A 16 -6.89 -6.53 1.03
C LEU A 16 -6.53 -8.03 0.95
N PHE A 17 -7.45 -8.90 1.36
CA PHE A 17 -7.29 -10.36 1.28
C PHE A 17 -6.02 -10.93 1.95
N GLN A 18 -5.35 -10.17 2.80
CA GLN A 18 -4.18 -10.63 3.54
C GLN A 18 -4.62 -11.55 4.68
N ALA A 19 -4.02 -12.73 4.89
CA ALA A 19 -4.50 -13.67 5.91
C ALA A 19 -4.36 -13.15 7.36
N GLN A 20 -5.23 -13.60 8.28
CA GLN A 20 -5.26 -13.16 9.70
C GLN A 20 -4.12 -13.71 10.58
N ASP A 21 -3.33 -14.62 10.05
CA ASP A 21 -2.11 -15.20 10.63
C ASP A 21 -0.85 -14.75 9.88
N HIS A 22 -0.98 -13.80 8.96
CA HIS A 22 0.15 -13.27 8.20
C HIS A 22 1.15 -12.54 9.13
N PRO A 23 2.48 -12.76 8.99
CA PRO A 23 3.50 -12.16 9.85
C PRO A 23 3.42 -10.64 9.98
N ALA A 24 3.14 -9.93 8.87
CA ALA A 24 2.97 -8.47 8.88
C ALA A 24 1.81 -7.92 9.77
N ARG A 25 1.00 -8.79 10.40
CA ARG A 25 0.00 -8.40 11.41
C ARG A 25 0.49 -8.55 12.85
N GLU A 26 1.68 -9.09 13.02
CA GLU A 26 2.30 -9.25 14.32
C GLU A 26 2.76 -7.92 14.88
N TRP A 27 2.93 -7.90 16.19
CA TRP A 27 3.32 -6.69 16.93
C TRP A 27 4.68 -6.13 16.50
N SER A 28 5.53 -6.96 15.86
CA SER A 28 6.81 -6.57 15.27
C SER A 28 6.66 -5.71 14.02
N ASP A 29 5.53 -5.81 13.31
CA ASP A 29 5.35 -5.24 11.98
C ASP A 29 4.23 -4.20 11.91
N VAL A 30 3.39 -4.11 12.95
CA VAL A 30 2.33 -3.10 13.04
C VAL A 30 2.14 -2.54 14.45
N TYR A 31 2.00 -1.22 14.55
CA TYR A 31 1.63 -0.56 15.80
C TYR A 31 0.14 -0.78 16.12
N ARG A 32 -0.14 -1.50 17.22
CA ARG A 32 -1.50 -1.66 17.75
C ARG A 32 -1.87 -0.50 18.67
N VAL A 33 -3.11 -0.04 18.58
CA VAL A 33 -3.61 1.03 19.45
C VAL A 33 -3.95 0.47 20.83
N ALA A 34 -3.37 1.07 21.87
CA ALA A 34 -3.58 0.63 23.26
C ALA A 34 -4.96 1.03 23.82
N ASN A 35 -5.48 2.21 23.44
CA ASN A 35 -6.78 2.71 23.84
C ASN A 35 -7.38 3.68 22.81
N PRO A 36 -8.57 3.43 22.25
CA PRO A 36 -9.34 2.18 22.34
C PRO A 36 -8.64 1.03 21.57
N LYS A 37 -8.78 -0.21 22.06
CA LYS A 37 -8.17 -1.40 21.40
C LYS A 37 -8.94 -1.88 20.18
N GLN A 38 -10.24 -1.62 20.16
CA GLN A 38 -11.16 -2.11 19.14
C GLN A 38 -12.09 -0.98 18.68
N GLY A 39 -12.42 -1.00 17.39
CA GLY A 39 -13.43 -0.14 16.80
C GLY A 39 -14.66 -0.94 16.37
N LYS A 40 -15.56 -0.28 15.64
CA LYS A 40 -16.74 -0.92 15.06
C LYS A 40 -16.46 -1.26 13.61
N LEU A 41 -16.66 -2.53 13.24
CA LEU A 41 -16.60 -2.95 11.85
C LEU A 41 -17.60 -2.14 10.99
N PRO A 42 -17.26 -1.85 9.72
CA PRO A 42 -18.12 -1.08 8.86
C PRO A 42 -19.45 -1.81 8.64
N LYS A 43 -20.52 -1.01 8.47
CA LYS A 43 -21.83 -1.55 8.12
C LYS A 43 -21.86 -1.86 6.64
N GLY A 44 -22.46 -2.99 6.26
CA GLY A 44 -22.67 -3.36 4.86
C GLY A 44 -22.46 -4.84 4.60
N LYS A 45 -22.74 -5.27 3.36
CA LYS A 45 -22.53 -6.66 2.95
C LYS A 45 -21.04 -7.01 2.78
N HIS A 46 -20.19 -6.03 2.45
CA HIS A 46 -18.78 -6.24 2.13
C HIS A 46 -18.00 -6.93 3.25
N VAL A 47 -18.28 -6.67 4.54
CA VAL A 47 -17.61 -7.40 5.64
C VAL A 47 -17.90 -8.91 5.58
N LYS A 48 -19.16 -9.29 5.34
CA LYS A 48 -19.55 -10.70 5.20
C LYS A 48 -18.99 -11.33 3.93
N LEU A 49 -18.87 -10.55 2.85
CA LEU A 49 -18.30 -11.02 1.59
C LEU A 49 -16.78 -11.20 1.69
N VAL A 50 -16.07 -10.28 2.35
CA VAL A 50 -14.65 -10.42 2.69
C VAL A 50 -14.47 -11.65 3.57
N GLN A 51 -15.29 -11.83 4.62
CA GLN A 51 -15.26 -13.05 5.42
C GLN A 51 -15.35 -14.32 4.54
N LYS A 52 -16.34 -14.40 3.64
CA LYS A 52 -16.48 -15.54 2.71
C LYS A 52 -15.26 -15.70 1.81
N ALA A 53 -14.74 -14.60 1.24
CA ALA A 53 -13.54 -14.65 0.40
C ALA A 53 -12.36 -15.28 1.15
N HIS A 54 -12.15 -14.87 2.41
CA HIS A 54 -11.12 -15.45 3.29
C HIS A 54 -11.36 -16.92 3.60
N GLU A 55 -12.57 -17.32 3.98
CA GLU A 55 -12.85 -18.68 4.44
C GLU A 55 -12.91 -19.69 3.28
N ASN A 56 -13.54 -19.33 2.16
CA ASN A 56 -13.85 -20.28 1.08
C ASN A 56 -13.71 -19.70 -0.34
N GLY A 57 -13.16 -18.50 -0.50
CA GLY A 57 -12.92 -17.88 -1.80
C GLY A 57 -14.12 -17.17 -2.42
N TYR A 58 -15.31 -17.26 -1.81
CA TYR A 58 -16.53 -16.61 -2.29
C TYR A 58 -16.88 -17.01 -3.76
N ASP A 59 -17.06 -16.06 -4.68
CA ASP A 59 -17.44 -16.27 -6.09
C ASP A 59 -16.26 -16.15 -7.06
N THR A 60 -15.04 -16.09 -6.53
CA THR A 60 -13.83 -15.73 -7.30
C THR A 60 -13.19 -16.90 -8.03
N GLY A 61 -13.63 -18.14 -7.75
CA GLY A 61 -12.95 -19.37 -8.16
C GLY A 61 -11.73 -19.74 -7.30
N SER A 62 -11.36 -18.89 -6.32
CA SER A 62 -10.34 -19.17 -5.31
C SER A 62 -10.83 -20.21 -4.29
N LYS A 63 -9.89 -20.88 -3.62
CA LYS A 63 -10.19 -21.74 -2.46
C LYS A 63 -10.29 -20.96 -1.14
N GLY A 64 -9.98 -19.65 -1.18
CA GLY A 64 -9.74 -18.86 0.03
C GLY A 64 -8.52 -19.35 0.81
N TRP A 65 -8.36 -18.83 2.02
CA TRP A 65 -7.29 -19.22 2.94
C TRP A 65 -7.64 -20.46 3.78
N ARG A 66 -8.92 -20.86 3.81
CA ARG A 66 -9.41 -22.07 4.52
C ARG A 66 -9.17 -22.06 6.03
N TYR A 67 -9.20 -20.89 6.65
CA TYR A 67 -9.28 -20.73 8.11
C TYR A 67 -10.63 -20.14 8.52
N LYS A 68 -10.94 -20.11 9.82
CA LYS A 68 -12.14 -19.44 10.35
C LYS A 68 -11.84 -17.97 10.63
N TRP A 69 -12.52 -17.07 9.93
CA TRP A 69 -12.26 -15.64 10.03
C TRP A 69 -12.80 -15.06 11.33
N SER A 70 -11.97 -14.28 12.03
CA SER A 70 -12.29 -13.69 13.33
C SER A 70 -12.71 -12.22 13.19
N PRO A 71 -13.99 -11.86 13.46
CA PRO A 71 -14.41 -10.46 13.49
C PRO A 71 -13.70 -9.65 14.58
N GLU A 72 -13.29 -10.31 15.67
CA GLU A 72 -12.60 -9.68 16.80
C GLU A 72 -11.20 -9.21 16.43
N LYS A 73 -10.47 -10.00 15.61
CA LYS A 73 -9.18 -9.57 15.04
C LYS A 73 -9.38 -8.37 14.11
N SER A 74 -10.32 -8.46 13.19
CA SER A 74 -10.65 -7.40 12.23
C SER A 74 -11.10 -6.09 12.87
N ALA A 75 -11.71 -6.17 14.06
CA ALA A 75 -12.14 -5.00 14.83
C ALA A 75 -10.98 -4.29 15.57
N ARG A 76 -9.78 -4.88 15.65
CA ARG A 76 -8.63 -4.26 16.31
C ARG A 76 -8.20 -2.99 15.60
N LEU A 77 -7.70 -2.04 16.38
CA LEU A 77 -7.21 -0.77 15.88
C LEU A 77 -5.68 -0.79 15.77
N VAL A 78 -5.18 -0.32 14.63
CA VAL A 78 -3.76 -0.20 14.31
C VAL A 78 -3.46 1.20 13.79
N LEU A 79 -2.21 1.65 13.88
CA LEU A 79 -1.74 2.72 13.01
C LEU A 79 -1.57 2.14 11.60
N ARG A 80 -2.07 2.85 10.60
CA ARG A 80 -2.01 2.43 9.21
C ARG A 80 -0.57 2.11 8.78
N ALA A 81 -0.32 0.86 8.38
CA ALA A 81 1.03 0.39 8.01
C ALA A 81 1.39 0.68 6.54
N HIS A 82 0.40 0.89 5.68
CA HIS A 82 0.55 1.23 4.27
C HIS A 82 -0.69 1.96 3.76
N GLY A 83 -0.52 2.78 2.74
CA GLY A 83 -1.58 3.64 2.25
C GLY A 83 -2.66 2.86 1.47
N THR A 84 -2.41 1.62 1.07
CA THR A 84 -3.36 0.74 0.36
C THR A 84 -4.65 0.50 1.14
N SER A 85 -4.62 0.64 2.47
CA SER A 85 -5.83 0.69 3.31
C SER A 85 -6.83 1.78 2.87
N VAL A 86 -6.34 2.92 2.39
CA VAL A 86 -7.15 4.00 1.83
C VAL A 86 -7.75 3.59 0.48
N SER A 87 -7.00 2.84 -0.33
CA SER A 87 -7.51 2.23 -1.56
C SER A 87 -8.63 1.25 -1.27
N ALA A 88 -8.46 0.36 -0.28
CA ALA A 88 -9.48 -0.60 0.16
C ALA A 88 -10.79 0.09 0.58
N ARG A 89 -10.71 1.21 1.32
CA ARG A 89 -11.89 2.03 1.66
C ARG A 89 -12.57 2.62 0.44
N THR A 90 -11.79 3.01 -0.56
CA THR A 90 -12.30 3.61 -1.79
C THR A 90 -13.04 2.59 -2.66
N LEU A 91 -12.71 1.30 -2.55
CA LEU A 91 -13.40 0.22 -3.27
C LEU A 91 -14.90 0.15 -2.97
N VAL A 92 -15.35 0.56 -1.77
CA VAL A 92 -16.76 0.43 -1.34
C VAL A 92 -17.75 1.10 -2.30
N ASN A 93 -17.38 2.22 -2.90
CA ASN A 93 -18.23 2.98 -3.82
C ASN A 93 -17.42 3.44 -5.05
N LEU A 94 -16.51 2.59 -5.54
CA LEU A 94 -15.62 2.94 -6.63
C LEU A 94 -16.41 3.04 -7.94
N PRO A 95 -16.49 4.22 -8.58
CA PRO A 95 -17.05 4.33 -9.92
C PRO A 95 -16.13 3.64 -10.93
N VAL A 96 -16.69 3.08 -11.99
CA VAL A 96 -15.93 2.45 -13.07
C VAL A 96 -16.35 3.08 -14.41
N PRO A 97 -15.42 3.60 -15.23
CA PRO A 97 -13.97 3.68 -14.99
C PRO A 97 -13.58 4.82 -14.03
N SER A 98 -12.45 4.68 -13.32
CA SER A 98 -11.93 5.74 -12.47
C SER A 98 -10.43 5.62 -12.17
N LYS A 99 -9.84 6.75 -11.75
CA LYS A 99 -8.44 6.87 -11.34
C LYS A 99 -8.38 7.63 -10.04
N TYR A 100 -7.67 7.10 -9.06
CA TYR A 100 -7.56 7.70 -7.75
C TYR A 100 -6.14 7.61 -7.22
N PHE A 101 -5.71 8.62 -6.46
CA PHE A 101 -4.47 8.57 -5.70
C PHE A 101 -4.63 9.16 -4.29
N SER A 102 -3.65 8.89 -3.42
CA SER A 102 -3.52 9.47 -2.09
C SER A 102 -2.04 9.54 -1.71
N ILE A 103 -1.66 10.60 -1.01
CA ILE A 103 -0.40 10.65 -0.27
C ILE A 103 -0.74 10.44 1.19
N SER A 104 -0.21 9.37 1.78
CA SER A 104 -0.62 8.89 3.09
C SER A 104 0.59 8.69 4.00
N ARG A 105 0.55 9.28 5.20
CA ARG A 105 1.50 8.94 6.27
C ARG A 105 1.17 7.55 6.82
N CYS A 106 2.19 6.71 6.88
CA CYS A 106 2.15 5.32 7.31
C CYS A 106 3.15 5.09 8.45
N PHE A 107 2.91 4.05 9.24
CA PHE A 107 3.66 3.78 10.47
C PHE A 107 4.04 2.31 10.55
N ARG A 108 5.32 2.01 10.78
CA ARG A 108 5.83 0.64 10.95
C ARG A 108 6.83 0.59 12.11
N PRO A 109 6.91 -0.51 12.88
CA PRO A 109 7.89 -0.67 13.95
C PRO A 109 9.32 -0.96 13.42
N ASP A 110 9.67 -0.38 12.28
CA ASP A 110 10.96 -0.58 11.63
C ASP A 110 12.07 0.02 12.48
N THR A 111 13.24 -0.63 12.48
CA THR A 111 14.42 -0.11 13.16
C THR A 111 14.89 1.14 12.44
N VAL A 112 14.96 2.26 13.17
CA VAL A 112 15.37 3.55 12.59
C VAL A 112 16.84 3.49 12.17
N ASP A 113 17.08 3.68 10.88
CA ASP A 113 18.40 3.72 10.28
C ASP A 113 18.47 4.79 9.16
N ALA A 114 19.49 4.74 8.30
CA ALA A 114 19.66 5.71 7.22
C ALA A 114 18.60 5.59 6.11
N THR A 115 17.89 4.46 6.01
CA THR A 115 16.93 4.14 4.95
C THR A 115 15.51 3.86 5.46
N HIS A 116 15.33 3.72 6.77
CA HIS A 116 14.05 3.41 7.43
C HIS A 116 13.74 4.38 8.58
N LEU A 117 12.50 4.85 8.58
CA LEU A 117 11.88 5.55 9.70
C LEU A 117 10.62 4.81 10.12
N SER A 118 10.28 4.92 11.39
CA SER A 118 9.03 4.35 11.92
C SER A 118 7.77 5.01 11.35
N GLU A 119 7.94 6.16 10.69
CA GLU A 119 6.90 6.85 9.94
C GLU A 119 7.43 7.35 8.60
N PHE A 120 6.62 7.22 7.56
CA PHE A 120 6.98 7.60 6.19
C PHE A 120 5.74 7.93 5.37
N ASN A 121 5.93 8.59 4.23
CA ASN A 121 4.88 8.97 3.31
C ASN A 121 4.86 8.04 2.08
N GLN A 122 3.68 7.51 1.78
CA GLN A 122 3.46 6.64 0.64
C GLN A 122 2.48 7.31 -0.35
N ALA A 123 2.86 7.37 -1.63
CA ALA A 123 2.02 7.73 -2.75
C ALA A 123 1.34 6.46 -3.28
N GLU A 124 0.06 6.32 -2.98
CA GLU A 124 -0.77 5.21 -3.43
C GLU A 124 -1.66 5.63 -4.58
N GLY A 125 -1.88 4.74 -5.52
CA GLY A 125 -2.87 4.95 -6.57
C GLY A 125 -3.54 3.66 -7.00
N ILE A 126 -4.77 3.82 -7.52
CA ILE A 126 -5.55 2.76 -8.14
C ILE A 126 -6.19 3.27 -9.43
N VAL A 127 -6.28 2.39 -10.43
CA VAL A 127 -7.03 2.63 -11.66
C VAL A 127 -7.92 1.43 -11.91
N ALA A 128 -9.22 1.67 -12.02
CA ALA A 128 -10.22 0.66 -12.34
C ALA A 128 -10.82 0.97 -13.71
N ASP A 129 -10.62 0.07 -14.67
CA ASP A 129 -11.13 0.23 -16.03
C ASP A 129 -11.25 -1.16 -16.69
N PRO A 130 -12.33 -1.47 -17.44
CA PRO A 130 -12.47 -2.76 -18.14
C PRO A 130 -11.32 -3.11 -19.09
N SER A 131 -10.62 -2.10 -19.62
CA SER A 131 -9.54 -2.26 -20.60
C SER A 131 -8.14 -2.24 -19.99
N ILE A 132 -8.01 -1.99 -18.68
CA ILE A 132 -6.69 -1.85 -18.05
C ILE A 132 -5.96 -3.19 -17.98
N THR A 133 -4.67 -3.16 -18.29
CA THR A 133 -3.79 -4.33 -18.29
C THR A 133 -2.57 -4.11 -17.40
N PHE A 134 -1.83 -5.19 -17.17
CA PHE A 134 -0.55 -5.11 -16.47
C PHE A 134 0.48 -4.24 -17.22
N ARG A 135 0.40 -4.16 -18.55
CA ARG A 135 1.28 -3.29 -19.36
C ARG A 135 1.06 -1.82 -19.03
N ASP A 136 -0.20 -1.41 -18.84
CA ASP A 136 -0.53 -0.04 -18.48
C ASP A 136 0.04 0.33 -17.11
N LEU A 137 0.00 -0.63 -16.16
CA LEU A 137 0.64 -0.45 -14.86
C LEU A 137 2.15 -0.24 -15.00
N LEU A 138 2.85 -1.05 -15.80
CA LEU A 138 4.28 -0.87 -16.04
C LEU A 138 4.59 0.51 -16.66
N GLY A 139 3.75 0.99 -17.59
CA GLY A 139 3.91 2.33 -18.17
C GLY A 139 3.72 3.46 -17.15
N ILE A 140 2.78 3.31 -16.20
CA ILE A 140 2.61 4.26 -15.10
C ILE A 140 3.86 4.26 -14.20
N LEU A 141 4.39 3.09 -13.86
CA LEU A 141 5.60 2.98 -13.04
C LEU A 141 6.85 3.53 -13.74
N GLU A 142 6.98 3.29 -15.04
CA GLU A 142 8.02 3.91 -15.88
C GLU A 142 7.90 5.44 -15.86
N THR A 143 6.68 5.98 -15.94
CA THR A 143 6.44 7.43 -15.81
C THR A 143 6.93 7.96 -14.46
N PHE A 144 6.71 7.23 -13.36
CA PHE A 144 7.27 7.62 -12.06
C PHE A 144 8.80 7.59 -12.04
N ALA A 145 9.44 6.60 -12.66
CA ALA A 145 10.90 6.52 -12.72
C ALA A 145 11.49 7.68 -13.55
N LEU A 146 10.91 7.97 -14.71
CA LEU A 146 11.40 9.00 -15.62
C LEU A 146 11.09 10.42 -15.14
N ASP A 147 9.85 10.70 -14.74
CA ASP A 147 9.40 12.07 -14.47
C ASP A 147 9.60 12.50 -13.01
N VAL A 148 9.58 11.55 -12.06
CA VAL A 148 9.70 11.87 -10.62
C VAL A 148 11.11 11.58 -10.12
N ALA A 149 11.66 10.43 -10.47
CA ALA A 149 13.01 10.05 -10.07
C ALA A 149 14.11 10.47 -11.06
N GLU A 150 13.72 11.01 -12.22
CA GLU A 150 14.64 11.56 -13.23
C GLU A 150 15.74 10.58 -13.65
N THR A 151 15.36 9.30 -13.80
CA THR A 151 16.30 8.22 -14.10
C THR A 151 15.72 7.17 -15.06
N ASP A 152 16.52 6.81 -16.06
CA ASP A 152 16.26 5.70 -16.97
C ASP A 152 16.81 4.36 -16.45
N LYS A 153 17.51 4.38 -15.31
CA LYS A 153 18.12 3.19 -14.69
C LYS A 153 17.16 2.58 -13.68
N PHE A 154 16.05 2.05 -14.16
CA PHE A 154 15.09 1.30 -13.35
C PHE A 154 14.89 -0.11 -13.88
N LEU A 155 14.33 -0.96 -13.05
CA LEU A 155 14.03 -2.34 -13.38
C LEU A 155 12.77 -2.79 -12.64
N PHE A 156 12.00 -3.65 -13.31
CA PHE A 156 10.84 -4.30 -12.74
C PHE A 156 11.24 -5.67 -12.19
N LYS A 157 11.07 -5.90 -10.88
CA LYS A 157 11.27 -7.22 -10.29
C LYS A 157 9.92 -7.87 -10.02
N PRO A 158 9.69 -9.13 -10.42
CA PRO A 158 8.58 -9.89 -9.88
C PRO A 158 8.71 -9.95 -8.35
N ASP A 159 7.63 -9.65 -7.65
CA ASP A 159 7.57 -9.70 -6.19
C ASP A 159 6.20 -10.27 -5.75
N TYR A 160 6.00 -10.48 -4.46
CA TYR A 160 4.77 -11.03 -3.89
C TYR A 160 4.12 -10.04 -2.94
N TYR A 161 2.86 -9.66 -3.24
CA TYR A 161 1.98 -8.99 -2.29
C TYR A 161 0.66 -9.75 -2.15
N PRO A 162 0.14 -9.95 -0.92
CA PRO A 162 -1.07 -10.76 -0.70
C PRO A 162 -2.32 -10.29 -1.46
N PHE A 163 -2.40 -9.00 -1.79
CA PHE A 163 -3.56 -8.38 -2.44
C PHE A 163 -3.43 -8.29 -3.97
N THR A 164 -2.29 -8.61 -4.58
CA THR A 164 -2.11 -8.45 -6.04
C THR A 164 -1.61 -9.71 -6.74
N GLU A 165 -2.10 -9.93 -7.96
CA GLU A 165 -1.67 -11.01 -8.86
C GLU A 165 -1.97 -10.59 -10.32
N PRO A 166 -0.96 -10.37 -11.18
CA PRO A 166 0.48 -10.36 -10.89
C PRO A 166 0.93 -9.16 -10.04
N SER A 167 2.13 -9.29 -9.47
CA SER A 167 2.79 -8.33 -8.58
C SER A 167 4.19 -7.97 -9.09
N VAL A 168 4.60 -6.71 -8.89
CA VAL A 168 5.88 -6.17 -9.37
C VAL A 168 6.40 -5.07 -8.44
N GLU A 169 7.70 -5.08 -8.23
CA GLU A 169 8.46 -4.02 -7.57
C GLU A 169 9.10 -3.09 -8.62
N LEU A 170 8.97 -1.78 -8.43
CA LEU A 170 9.79 -0.80 -9.12
C LEU A 170 11.08 -0.56 -8.32
N SER A 171 12.22 -0.89 -8.92
CA SER A 171 13.54 -0.64 -8.32
C SER A 171 14.37 0.27 -9.20
N VAL A 172 15.02 1.26 -8.59
CA VAL A 172 15.90 2.22 -9.27
C VAL A 172 17.33 1.97 -8.85
N ARG A 173 18.26 2.05 -9.81
CA ARG A 173 19.68 1.88 -9.57
C ARG A 173 20.35 3.22 -9.28
N ASP A 174 20.69 3.43 -8.02
CA ASP A 174 21.53 4.53 -7.57
C ASP A 174 23.03 4.17 -7.69
N PRO A 175 23.90 5.07 -8.18
CA PRO A 175 25.33 4.80 -8.31
C PRO A 175 26.07 4.50 -7.00
N LYS A 176 25.59 5.03 -5.86
CA LYS A 176 26.23 4.92 -4.54
C LYS A 176 25.57 3.84 -3.67
N LEU A 177 24.24 3.77 -3.69
CA LEU A 177 23.43 2.90 -2.82
C LEU A 177 23.02 1.59 -3.49
N GLY A 178 23.24 1.44 -4.79
CA GLY A 178 22.85 0.24 -5.55
C GLY A 178 21.36 0.24 -5.90
N ASN A 179 20.74 -0.94 -5.92
CA ASN A 179 19.31 -1.06 -6.25
C ASN A 179 18.46 -0.65 -5.05
N ILE A 180 17.76 0.48 -5.18
CA ILE A 180 16.82 1.00 -4.19
C ILE A 180 15.41 0.58 -4.60
N GLU A 181 14.66 0.01 -3.66
CA GLU A 181 13.25 -0.30 -3.84
C GLU A 181 12.40 0.97 -3.65
N PHE A 182 11.61 1.33 -4.67
CA PHE A 182 10.71 2.49 -4.64
C PHE A 182 9.30 2.13 -4.22
N GLY A 183 8.88 0.90 -4.47
CA GLY A 183 7.65 0.35 -3.94
C GLY A 183 7.02 -0.70 -4.84
N GLY A 184 6.00 -1.32 -4.27
CA GLY A 184 5.23 -2.39 -4.89
C GLY A 184 4.05 -1.89 -5.72
N ALA A 185 3.69 -2.70 -6.69
CA ALA A 185 2.56 -2.51 -7.57
C ALA A 185 2.00 -3.85 -8.06
N GLY A 186 0.77 -3.86 -8.55
CA GLY A 186 0.19 -5.05 -9.15
C GLY A 186 -1.27 -4.87 -9.54
N ILE A 187 -1.90 -5.95 -9.99
CA ILE A 187 -3.35 -6.01 -10.24
C ILE A 187 -4.01 -6.58 -9.00
N PHE A 188 -4.98 -5.87 -8.42
CA PHE A 188 -5.70 -6.42 -7.27
C PHE A 188 -6.35 -7.75 -7.62
N ARG A 189 -6.18 -8.71 -6.71
CA ARG A 189 -6.75 -10.04 -6.88
C ARG A 189 -8.28 -9.98 -6.89
N PRO A 190 -8.96 -10.93 -7.56
CA PRO A 190 -10.42 -11.04 -7.50
C PRO A 190 -10.97 -11.08 -6.07
N GLU A 191 -10.27 -11.73 -5.13
CA GLU A 191 -10.68 -11.83 -3.73
C GLU A 191 -10.65 -10.47 -2.98
N VAL A 192 -9.95 -9.48 -3.52
CA VAL A 192 -9.96 -8.10 -3.02
C VAL A 192 -11.14 -7.32 -3.59
N VAL A 193 -11.41 -7.41 -4.89
CA VAL A 193 -12.37 -6.52 -5.58
C VAL A 193 -13.81 -7.06 -5.63
N ARG A 194 -13.99 -8.39 -5.75
CA ARG A 194 -15.32 -9.03 -5.84
C ARG A 194 -16.20 -8.80 -4.61
N PRO A 195 -15.68 -8.80 -3.36
CA PRO A 195 -16.47 -8.44 -2.18
C PRO A 195 -17.07 -7.02 -2.19
N PHE A 196 -16.58 -6.15 -3.07
CA PHE A 196 -17.06 -4.77 -3.28
C PHE A 196 -17.83 -4.61 -4.60
N ASP A 197 -18.29 -5.72 -5.21
CA ASP A 197 -19.05 -5.74 -6.47
C ASP A 197 -18.30 -5.14 -7.67
N ILE A 198 -16.97 -5.17 -7.67
CA ILE A 198 -16.13 -4.72 -8.78
C ILE A 198 -15.71 -5.93 -9.61
N GLU A 199 -16.05 -5.92 -10.90
CA GLU A 199 -15.76 -7.02 -11.83
C GLU A 199 -14.65 -6.72 -12.84
N VAL A 200 -14.19 -5.47 -12.89
CA VAL A 200 -13.11 -5.02 -13.78
C VAL A 200 -11.75 -5.15 -13.10
N PRO A 201 -10.64 -5.23 -13.86
CA PRO A 201 -9.31 -5.19 -13.27
C PRO A 201 -9.07 -3.84 -12.60
N VAL A 202 -8.37 -3.88 -11.46
CA VAL A 202 -7.93 -2.69 -10.72
C VAL A 202 -6.42 -2.78 -10.54
N ILE A 203 -5.67 -1.97 -11.27
CA ILE A 203 -4.22 -1.86 -11.04
C ILE A 203 -3.98 -0.94 -9.85
N ALA A 204 -2.95 -1.21 -9.06
CA ALA A 204 -2.58 -0.46 -7.89
C ALA A 204 -1.06 -0.31 -7.78
N TRP A 205 -0.61 0.78 -7.17
CA TRP A 205 0.79 1.02 -6.81
C TRP A 205 0.86 1.76 -5.48
N GLY A 206 1.96 1.55 -4.75
CA GLY A 206 2.24 2.24 -3.49
C GLY A 206 3.73 2.58 -3.38
N LEU A 207 4.10 3.79 -3.78
CA LEU A 207 5.50 4.23 -3.86
C LEU A 207 5.91 5.05 -2.63
N GLY A 208 7.10 4.82 -2.09
CA GLY A 208 7.67 5.62 -1.01
C GLY A 208 8.13 6.99 -1.52
N ILE A 209 7.42 8.05 -1.16
CA ILE A 209 7.72 9.42 -1.63
C ILE A 209 9.04 9.91 -1.04
N ASP A 210 9.28 9.59 0.23
CA ASP A 210 10.48 10.04 0.93
C ASP A 210 11.75 9.47 0.25
N ARG A 211 11.69 8.22 -0.23
CA ARG A 211 12.78 7.59 -0.99
C ARG A 211 12.97 8.22 -2.37
N LEU A 212 11.87 8.51 -3.08
CA LEU A 212 11.91 9.23 -4.36
C LEU A 212 12.61 10.60 -4.21
N PHE A 213 12.25 11.33 -3.15
CA PHE A 213 12.87 12.61 -2.84
C PHE A 213 14.36 12.47 -2.50
N MET A 214 14.74 11.46 -1.71
CA MET A 214 16.15 11.21 -1.38
C MET A 214 17.01 10.99 -2.63
N VAL A 215 16.53 10.17 -3.57
CA VAL A 215 17.26 9.91 -4.82
C VAL A 215 17.39 11.17 -5.66
N LYS A 216 16.30 11.92 -5.84
CA LYS A 216 16.29 13.16 -6.62
C LYS A 216 17.27 14.21 -6.08
N TYR A 217 17.36 14.35 -4.75
CA TYR A 217 18.22 15.36 -4.12
C TYR A 217 19.58 14.81 -3.63
N GLY A 218 19.88 13.53 -3.90
CA GLY A 218 21.14 12.90 -3.49
C GLY A 218 21.32 12.80 -1.98
N ILE A 219 20.23 12.70 -1.21
CA ILE A 219 20.22 12.60 0.25
C ILE A 219 20.43 11.14 0.63
N THR A 220 21.41 10.87 1.48
CA THR A 220 21.79 9.51 1.87
C THR A 220 21.21 9.05 3.21
N ASP A 221 20.60 9.97 3.97
CA ASP A 221 20.02 9.69 5.29
C ASP A 221 18.60 10.26 5.39
N ILE A 222 17.61 9.38 5.47
CA ILE A 222 16.19 9.75 5.54
C ILE A 222 15.87 10.63 6.76
N ARG A 223 16.65 10.54 7.84
CA ARG A 223 16.45 11.33 9.07
C ARG A 223 16.64 12.82 8.83
N GLU A 224 17.39 13.20 7.79
CA GLU A 224 17.59 14.60 7.42
C GLU A 224 16.28 15.26 6.98
N LEU A 225 15.39 14.49 6.33
CA LEU A 225 14.08 14.96 5.83
C LEU A 225 13.14 15.41 6.95
N PHE A 226 13.24 14.77 8.10
CA PHE A 226 12.40 15.03 9.28
C PHE A 226 13.18 15.73 10.40
N SER A 227 14.40 16.20 10.11
CA SER A 227 15.24 16.86 11.09
C SER A 227 14.72 18.26 11.45
N HIS A 228 14.93 18.68 12.69
CA HIS A 228 14.61 20.03 13.15
C HIS A 228 15.61 21.10 12.66
N LYS A 229 16.60 20.72 11.83
CA LYS A 229 17.65 21.63 11.36
C LYS A 229 17.14 22.48 10.20
N MET A 230 16.71 23.70 10.50
CA MET A 230 16.17 24.64 9.52
C MET A 230 17.18 25.11 8.45
N GLU A 231 18.48 24.99 8.69
CA GLU A 231 19.53 25.48 7.79
C GLU A 231 19.50 24.79 6.43
N TRP A 232 19.24 23.48 6.41
CA TRP A 232 19.05 22.75 5.17
C TRP A 232 17.78 23.21 4.44
N LEU A 233 16.64 23.32 5.14
CA LEU A 233 15.38 23.80 4.56
C LEU A 233 15.51 25.22 3.97
N ARG A 234 16.33 26.08 4.57
CA ARG A 234 16.56 27.45 4.08
C ARG A 234 17.51 27.54 2.89
N SER A 235 18.42 26.56 2.75
CA SER A 235 19.42 26.53 1.67
C SER A 235 19.02 25.63 0.50
N ALA A 236 18.00 24.78 0.68
CA ALA A 236 17.41 23.95 -0.35
C ALA A 236 16.86 24.81 -1.50
N LYS A 237 17.47 24.68 -2.68
CA LYS A 237 16.95 25.30 -3.90
C LYS A 237 15.82 24.42 -4.46
N MET A 238 14.63 25.00 -4.64
CA MET A 238 13.59 24.37 -5.43
C MET A 238 13.99 24.47 -6.92
N SER A 239 14.09 23.32 -7.58
CA SER A 239 14.31 23.19 -9.02
C SER A 239 13.02 23.46 -9.78
#